data_AF-A0A7J2U2C7-F1
#
_entry.id   AF-A0A7J2U2C7-F1
#
_cell.length_a   1.000
_cell.length_b   1.000
_cell.length_c   1.000
_cell.angle_alpha   90.00
_cell.angle_beta   90.00
_cell.angle_gamma   90.00
#
_symmetry.space_group_name_H-M   'P 1'
#
loop_
_entity.id
_entity.type
_entity.pdbx_description
1 polymer ?
#
loop_
_entity_poly.entity_id
_entity_poly.type
_entity_poly.pdbx_seq_one_letter_code
_entity_poly.pdbx_strand_id
1 'polypeptide(L)'
;MSSGDEGLLTLTIKMRVSPEPILFEKLVNLMRRYREGLNYAIRVVVENNALSLGKAHKLLYNILKERYGLPSKVAQDCYREAIAIAKSWLGNPNRGRVPGAKTPRLWLTHGYSYRVRDGYVEILGGFRLRIIGWDM
;
A
#
# COMPACT_ATOMS: atom_id res chain seq x y z
N MET A 1 5.11 -38.39 12.49
CA MET A 1 4.30 -37.34 13.16
C MET A 1 4.90 -36.00 12.77
N SER A 2 4.22 -35.24 11.92
CA SER A 2 4.67 -33.90 11.52
C SER A 2 4.48 -32.95 12.70
N SER A 3 5.59 -32.48 13.26
CA SER A 3 5.61 -31.29 14.12
C SER A 3 4.83 -30.20 13.40
N GLY A 4 3.78 -29.67 14.02
CA GLY A 4 3.07 -28.51 13.50
C GLY A 4 4.07 -27.38 13.32
N ASP A 5 4.09 -26.79 12.12
CA ASP A 5 4.75 -25.51 11.90
C ASP A 5 3.98 -24.48 12.73
N GLU A 6 4.43 -24.23 13.96
CA GLU A 6 4.05 -23.05 14.73
C GLU A 6 4.47 -21.85 13.88
N GLY A 7 3.51 -21.32 13.09
CA GLY A 7 3.75 -20.21 12.19
C GLY A 7 4.44 -19.08 12.93
N LEU A 8 5.50 -18.54 12.33
CA LEU A 8 6.30 -17.43 12.87
C LEU A 8 5.41 -16.39 13.56
N LEU A 9 5.66 -16.16 14.84
CA LEU A 9 4.98 -15.15 15.65
C LEU A 9 5.13 -13.79 14.98
N THR A 10 4.07 -13.32 14.33
CA THR A 10 4.06 -12.04 13.62
C THR A 10 3.58 -10.97 14.59
N LEU A 11 4.51 -10.17 15.10
CA LEU A 11 4.21 -9.03 15.93
C LEU A 11 3.77 -7.84 15.05
N THR A 12 2.60 -7.29 15.35
CA THR A 12 2.09 -6.07 14.70
C THR A 12 1.95 -4.98 15.73
N ILE A 13 2.49 -3.79 15.44
CA ILE A 13 2.42 -2.62 16.31
C ILE A 13 1.66 -1.52 15.60
N LYS A 14 0.71 -0.88 16.28
CA LYS A 14 0.00 0.30 15.78
C LYS A 14 0.61 1.55 16.39
N MET A 15 0.97 2.49 15.53
CA MET A 15 1.65 3.72 15.92
C MET A 15 0.80 4.92 15.54
N ARG A 16 0.62 5.84 16.49
CA ARG A 16 0.02 7.15 16.20
C ARG A 16 1.14 8.12 15.85
N VAL A 17 0.96 8.83 14.75
CA VAL A 17 1.96 9.76 14.22
C VAL A 17 1.31 11.12 13.89
N SER A 18 2.10 12.18 14.02
CA SER A 18 1.69 13.55 13.71
C SER A 18 2.62 14.17 12.66
N PRO A 19 2.12 14.54 11.46
CA PRO A 19 2.86 15.34 10.49
C PRO A 19 2.96 16.81 10.91
N GLU A 20 3.99 17.49 10.43
CA GLU A 20 3.99 18.95 10.41
C GLU A 20 2.86 19.48 9.51
N PRO A 21 2.21 20.63 9.84
CA PRO A 21 1.05 21.13 9.11
C PRO A 21 1.25 21.27 7.59
N ILE A 22 2.43 21.73 7.17
CA ILE A 22 2.77 21.92 5.75
C ILE A 22 2.89 20.57 5.01
N LEU A 23 3.35 19.52 5.71
CA LEU A 23 3.50 18.17 5.14
C LEU A 23 2.19 17.39 5.16
N PHE A 24 1.27 17.73 6.07
CA PHE A 24 -0.03 17.08 6.21
C PHE A 24 -0.84 17.13 4.90
N GLU A 25 -1.04 18.32 4.33
CA GLU A 25 -1.82 18.48 3.10
C GLU A 25 -1.21 17.73 1.92
N LYS A 26 0.12 17.77 1.80
CA LYS A 26 0.85 17.03 0.75
C LYS A 26 0.70 15.52 0.92
N LEU A 27 0.75 15.02 2.15
CA LEU A 27 0.58 13.60 2.46
C LEU A 27 -0.85 13.15 2.19
N VAL A 28 -1.86 13.91 2.65
CA VAL A 28 -3.27 13.62 2.41
C VAL A 28 -3.56 13.59 0.90
N ASN A 29 -3.03 14.54 0.14
CA ASN A 29 -3.13 14.53 -1.32
C ASN A 29 -2.50 13.26 -1.93
N LEU A 30 -1.29 12.90 -1.51
CA LEU A 30 -0.65 11.64 -1.95
C LEU A 30 -1.53 10.41 -1.64
N MET A 31 -2.10 10.33 -0.44
CA MET A 31 -2.97 9.22 -0.03
C MET A 31 -4.28 9.17 -0.84
N ARG A 32 -4.85 10.33 -1.21
CA ARG A 32 -6.04 10.40 -2.08
C ARG A 32 -5.73 9.92 -3.49
N ARG A 33 -4.64 10.40 -4.10
CA ARG A 33 -4.17 9.94 -5.42
C ARG A 33 -3.83 8.47 -5.42
N TYR A 34 -3.20 7.98 -4.35
CA TYR A 34 -2.93 6.55 -4.17
C TYR A 34 -4.20 5.72 -4.12
N ARG A 35 -5.22 6.14 -3.35
CA ARG A 35 -6.51 5.45 -3.28
C ARG A 35 -7.17 5.33 -4.67
N GLU A 36 -7.17 6.42 -5.44
CA GLU A 36 -7.73 6.42 -6.79
C GLU A 36 -6.94 5.53 -7.75
N GLY A 37 -5.60 5.63 -7.71
CA GLY A 37 -4.71 4.77 -8.47
C GLY A 37 -4.86 3.29 -8.11
N LEU A 38 -5.04 2.97 -6.83
CA LEU A 38 -5.25 1.62 -6.33
C LEU A 38 -6.57 1.03 -6.83
N ASN A 39 -7.67 1.80 -6.76
CA ASN A 39 -8.96 1.34 -7.28
C ASN A 39 -8.91 1.07 -8.79
N TYR A 40 -8.22 1.93 -9.55
CA TYR A 40 -7.96 1.68 -10.96
C TYR A 40 -7.10 0.42 -11.17
N ALA A 41 -6.01 0.28 -10.42
CA ALA A 41 -5.10 -0.86 -10.50
C ALA A 41 -5.82 -2.19 -10.18
N ILE A 42 -6.65 -2.24 -9.14
CA ILE A 42 -7.44 -3.43 -8.79
C ILE A 42 -8.32 -3.84 -9.98
N ARG A 43 -9.04 -2.88 -10.58
CA ARG A 43 -9.89 -3.14 -11.73
C ARG A 43 -9.10 -3.73 -12.91
N VAL A 44 -7.99 -3.07 -13.29
CA VAL A 44 -7.12 -3.54 -14.38
C VAL A 44 -6.53 -4.93 -14.10
N VAL A 45 -6.09 -5.18 -12.86
CA VAL A 45 -5.52 -6.48 -12.47
C VAL A 45 -6.56 -7.58 -12.59
N VAL A 46 -7.79 -7.35 -12.13
CA VAL A 46 -8.89 -8.31 -12.21
C VAL A 46 -9.31 -8.55 -13.66
N GLU A 47 -9.57 -7.48 -14.43
CA GLU A 47 -10.02 -7.57 -15.84
C GLU A 47 -9.01 -8.28 -16.74
N ASN A 48 -7.71 -8.08 -16.49
CA ASN A 48 -6.65 -8.65 -17.33
C ASN A 48 -6.04 -9.93 -16.74
N ASN A 49 -6.51 -10.40 -15.58
CA ASN A 49 -5.88 -11.47 -14.81
C ASN A 49 -4.36 -11.24 -14.66
N ALA A 50 -3.96 -10.04 -14.24
CA ALA A 50 -2.56 -9.60 -14.15
C ALA A 50 -1.94 -9.89 -12.77
N LEU A 51 -1.95 -11.16 -12.36
CA LEU A 51 -1.57 -11.59 -11.01
C LEU A 51 -0.06 -11.72 -10.77
N SER A 52 0.76 -11.56 -11.82
CA SER A 52 2.23 -11.56 -11.73
C SER A 52 2.79 -10.14 -11.71
N LEU A 53 3.90 -9.96 -11.00
CA LEU A 53 4.54 -8.64 -10.88
C LEU A 53 4.92 -8.04 -12.23
N GLY A 54 5.49 -8.83 -13.13
CA GLY A 54 5.91 -8.35 -14.46
C GLY A 54 4.73 -7.87 -15.31
N LYS A 55 3.62 -8.63 -15.33
CA LYS A 55 2.42 -8.26 -16.09
C LYS A 55 1.75 -7.01 -15.52
N ALA A 56 1.60 -6.94 -14.20
CA ALA A 56 1.05 -5.75 -13.54
C ALA A 56 1.95 -4.52 -13.76
N HIS A 57 3.27 -4.68 -13.68
CA HIS A 57 4.21 -3.59 -13.91
C HIS A 57 4.06 -3.01 -15.32
N LYS A 58 4.05 -3.86 -16.36
CA LYS A 58 3.87 -3.43 -17.75
C LYS A 58 2.57 -2.66 -17.98
N LEU A 59 1.49 -3.06 -17.31
CA LEU A 59 0.18 -2.43 -17.47
C LEU A 59 0.00 -1.15 -16.65
N LEU A 60 0.60 -1.09 -15.44
CA LEU A 60 0.21 -0.09 -14.44
C LEU A 60 1.30 0.92 -14.11
N TYR A 61 2.59 0.59 -14.24
CA TYR A 61 3.66 1.42 -13.69
C TYR A 61 3.65 2.86 -14.26
N ASN A 62 3.60 3.00 -15.59
CA ASN A 62 3.59 4.32 -16.22
C ASN A 62 2.29 5.07 -15.92
N ILE A 63 1.14 4.39 -15.96
CA ILE A 63 -0.17 5.00 -15.64
C ILE A 63 -0.18 5.55 -14.20
N LEU A 64 0.29 4.77 -13.24
CA LEU A 64 0.33 5.16 -11.83
C LEU A 64 1.29 6.34 -11.60
N LYS A 65 2.40 6.41 -12.33
CA LYS A 65 3.34 7.54 -12.23
C LYS A 65 2.84 8.79 -12.92
N GLU A 66 2.39 8.68 -14.16
CA GLU A 66 2.09 9.83 -15.02
C GLU A 66 0.69 10.37 -14.75
N ARG A 67 -0.32 9.50 -14.69
CA ARG A 67 -1.71 9.92 -14.49
C ARG A 67 -2.04 10.26 -13.04
N TYR A 68 -1.55 9.44 -12.11
CA TYR A 68 -1.83 9.60 -10.69
C TYR A 68 -0.70 10.32 -9.93
N GLY A 69 0.43 10.61 -10.58
CA GLY A 69 1.55 11.34 -9.99
C GLY A 69 2.25 10.58 -8.86
N LEU A 70 2.16 9.24 -8.81
CA LEU A 70 2.73 8.48 -7.70
C LEU A 70 4.26 8.41 -7.83
N PRO A 71 5.02 8.60 -6.73
CA PRO A 71 6.45 8.34 -6.73
C PRO A 71 6.76 6.90 -7.16
N SER A 72 7.90 6.68 -7.82
CA SER A 72 8.24 5.38 -8.43
C SER A 72 8.03 4.18 -7.49
N LYS A 73 8.51 4.26 -6.24
CA LYS A 73 8.33 3.15 -5.28
C LYS A 73 6.87 2.98 -4.82
N VAL A 74 6.16 4.09 -4.62
CA VAL A 74 4.75 4.11 -4.24
C VAL A 74 3.87 3.53 -5.36
N ALA A 75 4.19 3.82 -6.62
CA ALA A 75 3.54 3.20 -7.78
C ALA A 75 3.75 1.67 -7.80
N GLN A 76 4.96 1.22 -7.46
CA GLN A 76 5.22 -0.22 -7.37
C GLN A 76 4.45 -0.90 -6.24
N ASP A 77 4.38 -0.25 -5.07
CA ASP A 77 3.63 -0.79 -3.93
C ASP A 77 2.12 -0.79 -4.21
N CYS A 78 1.63 0.19 -4.96
CA CYS A 78 0.22 0.27 -5.37
C CYS A 78 -0.21 -0.95 -6.20
N TYR A 79 0.53 -1.33 -7.25
CA TYR A 79 0.15 -2.52 -8.03
C TYR A 79 0.41 -3.82 -7.26
N ARG A 80 1.38 -3.85 -6.33
CA ARG A 80 1.58 -5.01 -5.44
C ARG A 80 0.38 -5.21 -4.51
N GLU A 81 -0.12 -4.13 -3.91
CA GLU A 81 -1.36 -4.15 -3.12
C GLU A 81 -2.54 -4.60 -3.98
N ALA A 82 -2.68 -4.07 -5.20
CA ALA A 82 -3.73 -4.48 -6.13
C ALA A 82 -3.70 -5.98 -6.44
N ILE A 83 -2.51 -6.56 -6.68
CA ILE A 83 -2.34 -8.01 -6.87
C ILE A 83 -2.77 -8.77 -5.61
N ALA A 84 -2.34 -8.34 -4.42
CA ALA A 84 -2.70 -9.03 -3.18
C ALA A 84 -4.22 -9.05 -2.96
N ILE A 85 -4.87 -7.91 -3.18
CA ILE A 85 -6.33 -7.77 -3.10
C ILE A 85 -7.02 -8.66 -4.14
N ALA A 86 -6.57 -8.61 -5.40
CA ALA A 86 -7.15 -9.40 -6.47
C ALA A 86 -7.00 -10.92 -6.24
N LYS A 87 -5.82 -11.37 -5.79
CA LYS A 87 -5.60 -12.79 -5.45
C LYS A 87 -6.52 -13.25 -4.33
N SER A 88 -6.64 -12.46 -3.26
CA SER A 88 -7.52 -12.76 -2.14
C SER A 88 -9.00 -12.85 -2.59
N TRP A 89 -9.45 -11.90 -3.42
CA TRP A 89 -10.82 -11.90 -3.93
C TRP A 89 -11.09 -13.05 -4.91
N LEU A 90 -10.18 -13.31 -5.86
CA LEU A 90 -10.32 -14.42 -6.82
C LEU A 90 -10.29 -15.79 -6.12
N GLY A 91 -9.49 -15.93 -5.07
CA GLY A 91 -9.40 -17.15 -4.27
C GLY A 91 -10.60 -17.41 -3.36
N ASN A 92 -11.48 -16.42 -3.14
CA ASN A 92 -12.68 -16.60 -2.34
C ASN A 92 -13.81 -17.24 -3.18
N PRO A 93 -14.32 -18.43 -2.82
CA PRO A 93 -15.42 -19.08 -3.56
C PRO A 93 -16.72 -18.29 -3.48
N ASN A 94 -16.94 -17.55 -2.39
CA ASN A 94 -18.13 -16.71 -2.16
C ASN A 94 -17.85 -15.23 -2.52
N ARG A 95 -17.05 -15.01 -3.56
CA ARG A 95 -16.65 -13.66 -3.96
C ARG A 95 -17.85 -12.88 -4.50
N GLY A 96 -18.19 -11.79 -3.80
CA GLY A 96 -19.16 -10.81 -4.26
C GLY A 96 -18.51 -9.76 -5.17
N ARG A 97 -18.97 -8.52 -5.08
CA ARG A 97 -18.41 -7.38 -5.83
C ARG A 97 -16.90 -7.24 -5.61
N VAL A 98 -16.19 -6.84 -6.67
CA VAL A 98 -14.75 -6.52 -6.61
C VAL A 98 -14.47 -5.48 -5.51
N PRO A 99 -13.51 -5.71 -4.62
CA PRO A 99 -13.18 -4.80 -3.54
C PRO A 99 -12.55 -3.50 -4.04
N GLY A 100 -12.75 -2.42 -3.31
CA GLY A 100 -12.11 -1.13 -3.54
C GLY A 100 -11.69 -0.47 -2.24
N ALA A 101 -10.61 0.30 -2.27
CA ALA A 101 -10.17 1.12 -1.16
C ALA A 101 -11.12 2.31 -0.96
N LYS A 102 -11.75 2.39 0.22
CA LYS A 102 -12.69 3.45 0.59
C LYS A 102 -11.98 4.64 1.24
N THR A 103 -11.06 4.36 2.16
CA THR A 103 -10.32 5.37 2.92
C THR A 103 -8.95 5.64 2.29
N PRO A 104 -8.42 6.87 2.44
CA PRO A 104 -7.02 7.16 2.09
C PRO A 104 -6.09 6.30 2.94
N ARG A 105 -5.19 5.55 2.29
CA ARG A 105 -4.15 4.73 2.91
C ARG A 105 -2.97 4.59 1.96
N LEU A 106 -1.84 4.11 2.47
CA LEU A 106 -0.65 3.78 1.68
C LEU A 106 -0.13 2.42 2.11
N TRP A 107 0.19 1.55 1.14
CA TRP A 107 1.04 0.41 1.41
C TRP A 107 2.49 0.87 1.47
N LEU A 108 3.17 0.61 2.57
CA LEU A 108 4.56 0.99 2.77
C LEU A 108 5.41 -0.25 3.10
N THR A 109 6.55 -0.38 2.41
CA THR A 109 7.58 -1.39 2.66
C THR A 109 8.71 -0.81 3.50
N HIS A 110 9.01 -1.44 4.64
CA HIS A 110 10.11 -1.04 5.52
C HIS A 110 11.46 -1.06 4.77
N GLY A 111 12.31 -0.06 5.03
CA GLY A 111 13.61 0.09 4.38
C GLY A 111 13.56 0.74 2.99
N TYR A 112 12.41 0.67 2.31
CA TYR A 112 12.24 1.22 0.96
C TYR A 112 11.35 2.46 0.90
N SER A 113 10.08 2.34 1.27
CA SER A 113 9.13 3.47 1.22
C SER A 113 8.93 4.13 2.57
N TYR A 114 9.30 3.45 3.66
CA TYR A 114 9.35 4.08 4.98
C TYR A 114 10.47 3.53 5.85
N ARG A 115 10.86 4.32 6.85
CA ARG A 115 11.78 3.95 7.92
C ARG A 115 11.31 4.56 9.23
N VAL A 116 11.65 3.91 10.33
CA VAL A 116 11.43 4.45 11.68
C VAL A 116 12.78 4.85 12.24
N ARG A 117 12.95 6.12 12.59
CA ARG A 117 14.23 6.65 13.07
C ARG A 117 14.01 7.84 14.00
N ASP A 118 14.76 7.87 15.10
CA ASP A 118 14.85 9.02 16.03
C ASP A 118 13.48 9.54 16.51
N GLY A 119 12.51 8.65 16.74
CA GLY A 119 11.15 9.03 17.16
C GLY A 119 10.22 9.49 16.02
N TYR A 120 10.61 9.26 14.77
CA TYR A 120 9.83 9.61 13.58
C TYR A 120 9.60 8.42 12.66
N VAL A 121 8.49 8.47 11.94
CA VAL A 121 8.27 7.67 10.73
C VAL A 121 8.58 8.56 9.53
N GLU A 122 9.59 8.18 8.77
CA GLU A 122 9.99 8.85 7.54
C GLU A 122 9.39 8.09 6.36
N ILE A 123 8.68 8.78 5.47
CA ILE A 123 8.10 8.21 4.26
C ILE A 123 8.81 8.82 3.05
N LEU A 124 9.04 7.99 2.04
CA LEU A 124 9.61 8.40 0.76
C LEU A 124 8.80 9.59 0.18
N GLY A 125 9.53 10.60 -0.29
CA GLY A 125 8.93 11.90 -0.66
C GLY A 125 9.15 13.01 0.38
N GLY A 126 9.94 12.73 1.44
CA GLY A 126 10.36 13.74 2.41
C GLY A 126 9.35 13.99 3.54
N PHE A 127 8.38 13.09 3.72
CA PHE A 127 7.44 13.21 4.83
C PHE A 127 8.09 12.68 6.10
N ARG A 128 8.02 13.46 7.17
CA ARG A 128 8.50 13.09 8.49
C ARG A 128 7.35 13.24 9.48
N LEU A 129 7.00 12.14 10.14
CA LEU A 129 5.84 12.06 11.03
C LEU A 129 6.34 11.74 12.44
N ARG A 130 6.12 12.64 13.40
CA ARG A 130 6.54 12.42 14.78
C ARG A 130 5.68 11.32 15.40
N ILE A 131 6.31 10.34 16.04
CA ILE A 131 5.59 9.33 16.81
C ILE A 131 5.05 10.00 18.08
N ILE A 132 3.73 9.93 18.25
CA ILE A 132 3.02 10.54 19.39
C ILE A 132 2.43 9.50 20.35
N GLY A 133 2.47 8.22 19.98
CA GLY A 133 2.00 7.14 20.83
C GLY A 133 2.00 5.79 20.13
N TRP A 134 1.76 4.76 20.93
CA TRP A 134 1.67 3.36 20.52
C TRP A 134 0.35 2.83 21.07
N ASP A 135 -0.44 2.20 20.23
CA ASP A 135 -1.62 1.47 20.68
C ASP A 135 -1.20 0.00 20.80
N MET A 136 -1.23 -0.52 22.03
CA MET A 136 -1.02 -1.94 22.34
C MET A 136 -2.24 -2.76 21.96
#